data_AF-A0A8G1RE76-F1
#
_entry.id   AF-A0A8G1RE76-F1
#
_cell.length_a   1.000
_cell.length_b   1.000
_cell.length_c   1.000
_cell.angle_alpha   90.00
_cell.angle_beta   90.00
_cell.angle_gamma   90.00
#
_symmetry.space_group_name_H-M   'P 1'
#
loop_
_entity.id
_entity.type
_entity.pdbx_description
1 polymer ?
#
loop_
_entity_poly.entity_id
_entity_poly.type
_entity_poly.pdbx_seq_one_letter_code
_entity_poly.pdbx_strand_id
1 'polypeptide(L)'
;MEDSKTEVRHGIKSKGLPMLDDVESEQHADNNESAEGPIPDYVHSPGEQPTNNEETVEEQRSNFLPSVEELPPDYVGSSREPDQNLKQKVYRRSKKQGRKLNRRYRDINRQQQEMSKQHLKTNKQLSREKRKHQKLKTKHQLLQDEHHRSTEQSARLKEQCQDMKEQYQRMKERVDCLEDWTAEALHKYQYLAADSSGWECRSHDYYEKEFFGLWALLRNWARLHAHEETAVLDGLSANYKKDLVKSLDGYCAQLDLNEILGALELGDIFVTEIVTMFLVKDCLECFFLNPFWYIVPHPGEGTEFDEEVLPRATRFGTGLHELLKKFDTARLCSTNVRADQSNFAKSMIARRNLMINTMVKQVMSHELLEPLLKASPDEKSVALTERSLTVAYQRAAELSVRLSKDDHNVVFRNLHELGGVFDVSNPEMDADSSQAFDSVHLNGHRIMSMRYPAVYFCGGFISPDYRQLIVKANVFVEDKTTVKMTGPTTE
;
A
#
# COMPACT_ATOMS: atom_id res chain seq x y z
N MET A 1 0.70 -27.18 -76.90
CA MET A 1 1.80 -27.58 -76.00
C MET A 1 1.57 -26.94 -74.65
N GLU A 2 1.38 -27.63 -73.56
CA GLU A 2 0.93 -28.98 -73.24
C GLU A 2 0.79 -28.92 -71.71
N ASP A 3 -0.37 -29.33 -71.24
CA ASP A 3 -0.71 -29.85 -69.91
C ASP A 3 0.41 -29.93 -68.86
N SER A 4 0.09 -29.51 -67.63
CA SER A 4 -0.08 -30.49 -66.54
C SER A 4 -0.64 -29.85 -65.26
N LYS A 5 -1.79 -30.37 -64.85
CA LYS A 5 -2.39 -30.26 -63.52
C LYS A 5 -1.56 -31.08 -62.52
N THR A 6 -1.52 -30.65 -61.26
CA THR A 6 -1.39 -31.59 -60.14
C THR A 6 -2.10 -31.04 -58.92
N GLU A 7 -3.20 -31.71 -58.59
CA GLU A 7 -4.07 -31.51 -57.44
C GLU A 7 -3.61 -32.52 -56.38
N VAL A 8 -3.25 -32.08 -55.17
CA VAL A 8 -2.95 -32.98 -54.05
C VAL A 8 -3.92 -32.68 -52.92
N ARG A 9 -4.91 -33.57 -52.77
CA ARG A 9 -5.80 -33.67 -51.60
C ARG A 9 -5.10 -34.44 -50.49
N HIS A 10 -5.04 -33.88 -49.29
CA HIS A 10 -4.81 -34.64 -48.07
C HIS A 10 -6.02 -34.51 -47.16
N GLY A 11 -6.76 -35.61 -47.06
CA GLY A 11 -7.81 -35.80 -46.06
C GLY A 11 -7.20 -36.30 -44.76
N ILE A 12 -7.55 -35.65 -43.65
CA ILE A 12 -7.28 -36.15 -42.30
C ILE A 12 -8.63 -36.45 -41.65
N LYS A 13 -8.81 -37.74 -41.34
CA LYS A 13 -9.93 -38.29 -40.59
C LYS A 13 -9.80 -37.91 -39.11
N SER A 14 -10.74 -37.15 -38.56
CA SER A 14 -10.92 -37.04 -37.11
C SER A 14 -11.81 -38.18 -36.61
N LYS A 15 -11.27 -39.00 -35.70
CA LYS A 15 -12.02 -39.97 -34.91
C LYS A 15 -12.67 -39.22 -33.75
N GLY A 16 -13.98 -39.35 -33.60
CA GLY A 16 -14.71 -38.92 -32.42
C GLY A 16 -14.53 -39.87 -31.23
N LEU A 17 -14.87 -39.36 -30.05
CA LEU A 17 -15.34 -40.06 -28.82
C LEU A 17 -15.65 -38.98 -27.75
N PRO A 18 -16.45 -39.26 -26.70
CA PRO A 18 -17.84 -38.80 -26.66
C PRO A 18 -18.16 -37.87 -25.48
N MET A 19 -19.40 -37.36 -25.54
CA MET A 19 -20.15 -36.68 -24.50
C MET A 19 -20.16 -37.40 -23.15
N LEU A 20 -20.14 -36.61 -22.07
CA LEU A 20 -20.81 -36.94 -20.82
C LEU A 20 -21.63 -35.72 -20.38
N ASP A 21 -22.92 -35.99 -20.22
CA ASP A 21 -23.96 -35.10 -19.72
C ASP A 21 -23.92 -34.98 -18.18
N ASP A 22 -24.42 -33.83 -17.73
CA ASP A 22 -25.23 -33.53 -16.53
C ASP A 22 -24.79 -34.00 -15.13
N VAL A 23 -24.83 -33.06 -14.16
CA VAL A 23 -25.65 -33.14 -12.92
C VAL A 23 -25.72 -31.74 -12.24
N GLU A 24 -26.93 -31.18 -12.21
CA GLU A 24 -27.68 -30.49 -11.12
C GLU A 24 -26.90 -29.78 -9.97
N SER A 25 -27.10 -28.47 -9.75
CA SER A 25 -28.15 -27.83 -8.92
C SER A 25 -27.67 -27.51 -7.50
N GLU A 26 -27.66 -26.23 -7.11
CA GLU A 26 -28.55 -25.69 -6.06
C GLU A 26 -28.29 -24.20 -5.79
N GLN A 27 -29.41 -23.50 -5.64
CA GLN A 27 -29.55 -22.12 -5.20
C GLN A 27 -29.36 -22.04 -3.68
N HIS A 28 -28.80 -20.94 -3.16
CA HIS A 28 -29.47 -20.22 -2.07
C HIS A 28 -28.97 -18.78 -1.97
N ALA A 29 -29.93 -17.91 -1.70
CA ALA A 29 -29.89 -16.46 -1.63
C ALA A 29 -29.61 -15.95 -0.21
N ASP A 30 -29.58 -14.62 -0.13
CA ASP A 30 -29.74 -13.72 1.02
C ASP A 30 -28.43 -13.24 1.68
N ASN A 31 -28.04 -11.97 1.48
CA ASN A 31 -28.62 -10.68 1.93
C ASN A 31 -28.15 -10.27 3.34
N ASN A 32 -27.42 -9.14 3.37
CA ASN A 32 -27.41 -8.02 4.33
C ASN A 32 -25.98 -7.58 4.65
N GLU A 33 -25.56 -6.40 4.19
CA GLU A 33 -25.86 -5.05 4.71
C GLU A 33 -25.29 -4.78 6.12
N SER A 34 -24.27 -3.89 6.11
CA SER A 34 -24.12 -2.75 7.01
C SER A 34 -23.73 -3.02 8.47
N ALA A 35 -22.97 -2.21 9.19
CA ALA A 35 -22.12 -1.05 8.93
C ALA A 35 -21.50 -0.70 10.30
N GLU A 36 -20.43 0.09 10.28
CA GLU A 36 -20.02 1.06 11.31
C GLU A 36 -19.53 0.56 12.70
N GLY A 37 -18.24 0.79 12.93
CA GLY A 37 -17.68 1.00 14.28
C GLY A 37 -18.10 2.37 14.85
N PRO A 38 -17.69 2.69 16.10
CA PRO A 38 -16.46 3.47 16.20
C PRO A 38 -15.55 3.17 17.43
N ILE A 39 -14.24 3.38 17.15
CA ILE A 39 -13.10 4.00 17.87
C ILE A 39 -13.17 4.17 19.42
N PRO A 40 -12.06 3.86 20.14
CA PRO A 40 -11.96 3.91 21.60
C PRO A 40 -11.39 5.24 22.13
N ASP A 41 -11.69 5.56 23.40
CA ASP A 41 -11.00 6.61 24.15
C ASP A 41 -10.26 6.08 25.39
N TYR A 42 -9.03 6.59 25.49
CA TYR A 42 -8.02 6.37 26.51
C TYR A 42 -8.42 6.92 27.90
N VAL A 43 -7.70 6.46 28.96
CA VAL A 43 -6.82 7.29 29.82
C VAL A 43 -6.81 6.83 31.31
N HIS A 44 -5.58 6.57 31.79
CA HIS A 44 -5.00 6.65 33.16
C HIS A 44 -5.34 5.64 34.28
N SER A 45 -4.32 4.83 34.58
CA SER A 45 -3.87 4.53 35.96
C SER A 45 -3.16 5.75 36.57
N PRO A 46 -3.13 5.92 37.91
CA PRO A 46 -1.96 5.42 38.64
C PRO A 46 -2.19 5.00 40.12
N GLY A 47 -1.24 4.23 40.68
CA GLY A 47 -0.65 4.53 42.00
C GLY A 47 -1.17 3.79 43.26
N GLU A 48 -0.34 2.86 43.75
CA GLU A 48 0.21 2.74 45.13
C GLU A 48 -0.33 3.70 46.23
N GLN A 49 -0.50 3.40 47.52
CA GLN A 49 0.07 2.45 48.49
C GLN A 49 -0.76 2.50 49.82
N PRO A 50 -0.46 1.72 50.88
CA PRO A 50 -1.32 1.48 52.06
C PRO A 50 -1.03 2.40 53.26
N THR A 51 -1.94 2.46 54.23
CA THR A 51 -1.61 2.91 55.61
C THR A 51 -2.29 2.09 56.70
N ASN A 52 -1.50 1.89 57.76
CA ASN A 52 -1.76 1.27 59.04
C ASN A 52 -2.95 1.87 59.80
N ASN A 53 -3.44 1.15 60.81
CA ASN A 53 -3.57 1.69 62.17
C ASN A 53 -3.52 0.57 63.21
N GLU A 54 -2.54 0.68 64.10
CA GLU A 54 -2.52 0.10 65.45
C GLU A 54 -3.52 0.88 66.33
N GLU A 55 -4.09 0.23 67.36
CA GLU A 55 -4.05 0.71 68.76
C GLU A 55 -4.73 -0.28 69.74
N THR A 56 -3.90 -0.83 70.63
CA THR A 56 -4.01 -0.83 72.12
C THR A 56 -5.33 -1.21 72.79
N VAL A 57 -5.36 -2.34 73.52
CA VAL A 57 -5.13 -2.47 74.99
C VAL A 57 -6.13 -1.68 75.83
N GLU A 58 -7.00 -2.38 76.56
CA GLU A 58 -7.10 -2.19 78.01
C GLU A 58 -7.75 -3.37 78.74
N GLU A 59 -7.31 -3.47 79.98
CA GLU A 59 -7.48 -4.46 81.03
C GLU A 59 -8.84 -4.32 81.73
N GLN A 60 -9.45 -5.41 82.23
CA GLN A 60 -10.24 -5.33 83.47
C GLN A 60 -10.49 -6.67 84.18
N ARG A 61 -10.40 -6.56 85.51
CA ARG A 61 -10.44 -7.55 86.60
C ARG A 61 -11.82 -8.14 86.88
N SER A 62 -11.86 -9.25 87.63
CA SER A 62 -12.77 -9.53 88.78
C SER A 62 -12.66 -11.01 89.22
N ASN A 63 -11.87 -11.37 90.22
CA ASN A 63 -12.23 -11.65 91.63
C ASN A 63 -13.45 -12.55 91.88
N PHE A 64 -13.29 -13.65 92.62
CA PHE A 64 -13.88 -13.86 93.97
C PHE A 64 -13.41 -15.19 94.61
N LEU A 65 -12.72 -15.07 95.76
CA LEU A 65 -12.56 -16.07 96.84
C LEU A 65 -13.73 -15.92 97.84
N PRO A 66 -13.99 -16.90 98.72
CA PRO A 66 -13.58 -16.75 100.15
C PRO A 66 -13.15 -18.12 100.76
N SER A 67 -12.09 -18.35 101.58
CA SER A 67 -11.68 -17.90 102.94
C SER A 67 -12.80 -17.76 103.97
N VAL A 68 -12.78 -18.13 105.24
CA VAL A 68 -12.00 -18.90 106.24
C VAL A 68 -12.94 -18.86 107.46
N GLU A 69 -13.10 -19.90 108.28
CA GLU A 69 -13.43 -19.67 109.71
C GLU A 69 -13.00 -20.81 110.63
N GLU A 70 -12.29 -20.42 111.69
CA GLU A 70 -11.68 -21.21 112.75
C GLU A 70 -12.49 -21.09 114.06
N LEU A 71 -12.72 -22.23 114.77
CA LEU A 71 -12.70 -22.47 116.25
C LEU A 71 -13.59 -21.60 117.20
N PRO A 72 -13.73 -21.83 118.55
CA PRO A 72 -13.59 -22.98 119.48
C PRO A 72 -14.83 -23.15 120.45
N PRO A 73 -14.75 -23.25 121.82
CA PRO A 73 -14.71 -24.45 122.70
C PRO A 73 -15.86 -24.61 123.76
N ASP A 74 -15.74 -25.61 124.67
CA ASP A 74 -16.36 -25.75 126.02
C ASP A 74 -17.86 -26.14 126.17
N TYR A 75 -18.43 -26.75 127.22
CA TYR A 75 -18.08 -27.61 128.40
C TYR A 75 -19.42 -27.93 129.16
N VAL A 76 -19.49 -28.97 130.03
CA VAL A 76 -20.56 -29.39 131.02
C VAL A 76 -21.92 -29.93 130.49
N GLY A 77 -22.61 -30.97 130.99
CA GLY A 77 -22.40 -32.01 132.02
C GLY A 77 -23.67 -32.85 132.36
N SER A 78 -23.49 -33.96 133.11
CA SER A 78 -24.44 -34.78 133.93
C SER A 78 -25.56 -35.56 133.21
N SER A 79 -26.07 -36.77 133.56
CA SER A 79 -25.95 -37.80 134.64
C SER A 79 -26.66 -39.06 134.08
N ARG A 80 -26.24 -40.34 134.16
CA ARG A 80 -26.28 -41.32 135.27
C ARG A 80 -25.75 -42.69 134.76
N GLU A 81 -25.16 -43.47 135.67
CA GLU A 81 -24.60 -44.85 135.58
C GLU A 81 -25.62 -45.97 135.22
N PRO A 82 -25.26 -47.28 135.09
CA PRO A 82 -23.96 -47.99 135.12
C PRO A 82 -23.69 -48.75 133.77
N ASP A 83 -22.60 -49.46 133.46
CA ASP A 83 -22.10 -50.69 134.08
C ASP A 83 -20.75 -51.13 133.42
N GLN A 84 -19.86 -51.73 134.21
CA GLN A 84 -18.40 -51.63 134.10
C GLN A 84 -17.70 -52.67 133.19
N ASN A 85 -18.38 -53.25 132.19
CA ASN A 85 -17.81 -54.30 131.34
C ASN A 85 -17.48 -53.88 129.87
N LEU A 86 -17.66 -52.59 129.50
CA LEU A 86 -17.56 -52.12 128.10
C LEU A 86 -16.26 -51.33 127.73
N LYS A 87 -15.48 -50.84 128.71
CA LYS A 87 -14.41 -49.83 128.50
C LYS A 87 -13.13 -50.33 127.80
N GLN A 88 -12.85 -51.63 127.77
CA GLN A 88 -11.62 -52.16 127.16
C GLN A 88 -11.75 -52.42 125.64
N LYS A 89 -12.99 -52.53 125.12
CA LYS A 89 -13.27 -52.75 123.69
C LYS A 89 -13.23 -51.47 122.86
N VAL A 90 -13.49 -50.31 123.46
CA VAL A 90 -13.59 -49.00 122.77
C VAL A 90 -12.21 -48.38 122.48
N TYR A 91 -11.26 -48.45 123.42
CA TYR A 91 -9.92 -47.88 123.26
C TYR A 91 -9.10 -48.54 122.13
N ARG A 92 -9.24 -49.87 121.95
CA ARG A 92 -8.60 -50.60 120.83
C ARG A 92 -9.20 -50.26 119.45
N ARG A 93 -10.44 -49.75 119.39
CA ARG A 93 -11.08 -49.28 118.14
C ARG A 93 -10.62 -47.88 117.72
N SER A 94 -10.44 -46.95 118.66
CA SER A 94 -10.03 -45.56 118.38
C SER A 94 -8.59 -45.45 117.81
N LYS A 95 -7.61 -46.16 118.38
CA LYS A 95 -6.22 -46.16 117.86
C LYS A 95 -6.09 -46.79 116.46
N LYS A 96 -6.99 -47.73 116.12
CA LYS A 96 -7.14 -48.27 114.75
C LYS A 96 -7.76 -47.25 113.80
N GLN A 97 -8.67 -46.39 114.26
CA GLN A 97 -9.28 -45.33 113.46
C GLN A 97 -8.29 -44.18 113.16
N GLY A 98 -7.49 -43.73 114.13
CA GLY A 98 -6.48 -42.68 113.90
C GLY A 98 -5.40 -43.09 112.87
N ARG A 99 -4.95 -44.35 112.92
CA ARG A 99 -4.03 -44.89 111.91
C ARG A 99 -4.68 -45.06 110.53
N LYS A 100 -5.99 -45.34 110.48
CA LYS A 100 -6.75 -45.35 109.22
C LYS A 100 -6.92 -43.95 108.63
N LEU A 101 -7.17 -42.94 109.47
CA LEU A 101 -7.37 -41.56 109.03
C LEU A 101 -6.08 -40.94 108.46
N ASN A 102 -4.95 -41.18 109.12
CA ASN A 102 -3.65 -40.64 108.68
C ASN A 102 -3.11 -41.38 107.43
N ARG A 103 -3.51 -42.64 107.20
CA ARG A 103 -3.32 -43.31 105.90
C ARG A 103 -4.18 -42.66 104.82
N ARG A 104 -5.48 -42.45 105.08
CA ARG A 104 -6.38 -41.75 104.15
C ARG A 104 -5.87 -40.36 103.77
N TYR A 105 -5.36 -39.58 104.73
CA TYR A 105 -4.85 -38.24 104.44
C TYR A 105 -3.62 -38.25 103.53
N ARG A 106 -2.71 -39.22 103.74
CA ARG A 106 -1.56 -39.43 102.84
C ARG A 106 -1.99 -39.93 101.46
N ASP A 107 -2.99 -40.80 101.39
CA ASP A 107 -3.54 -41.29 100.13
C ASP A 107 -4.21 -40.14 99.34
N ILE A 108 -4.97 -39.27 100.01
CA ILE A 108 -5.60 -38.09 99.41
C ILE A 108 -4.54 -37.10 98.90
N ASN A 109 -3.49 -36.82 99.67
CA ASN A 109 -2.45 -35.89 99.25
C ASN A 109 -1.61 -36.46 98.09
N ARG A 110 -1.37 -37.78 98.08
CA ARG A 110 -0.76 -38.47 96.94
C ARG A 110 -1.65 -38.39 95.69
N GLN A 111 -2.96 -38.60 95.85
CA GLN A 111 -3.93 -38.43 94.76
C GLN A 111 -3.97 -37.00 94.22
N GLN A 112 -3.93 -35.97 95.09
CA GLN A 112 -3.88 -34.57 94.64
C GLN A 112 -2.60 -34.23 93.87
N GLN A 113 -1.43 -34.73 94.32
CA GLN A 113 -0.19 -34.57 93.57
C GLN A 113 -0.20 -35.31 92.23
N GLU A 114 -0.78 -36.50 92.17
CA GLU A 114 -0.96 -37.24 90.91
C GLU A 114 -1.92 -36.52 89.95
N MET A 115 -3.04 -36.00 90.46
CA MET A 115 -3.99 -35.17 89.70
C MET A 115 -3.31 -33.90 89.15
N SER A 116 -2.50 -33.21 89.96
CA SER A 116 -1.76 -32.02 89.51
C SER A 116 -0.72 -32.35 88.43
N LYS A 117 0.02 -33.46 88.58
CA LYS A 117 0.95 -33.96 87.56
C LYS A 117 0.23 -34.37 86.28
N GLN A 118 -0.95 -35.00 86.38
CA GLN A 118 -1.79 -35.29 85.23
C GLN A 118 -2.22 -34.00 84.55
N HIS A 119 -2.78 -33.04 85.29
CA HIS A 119 -3.23 -31.75 84.76
C HIS A 119 -2.12 -30.97 84.04
N LEU A 120 -0.89 -31.00 84.57
CA LEU A 120 0.27 -30.39 83.92
C LEU A 120 0.65 -31.11 82.62
N LYS A 121 0.56 -32.45 82.57
CA LYS A 121 0.76 -33.23 81.34
C LYS A 121 -0.31 -32.90 80.31
N THR A 122 -1.59 -32.85 80.69
CA THR A 122 -2.69 -32.50 79.79
C THR A 122 -2.56 -31.07 79.26
N ASN A 123 -2.20 -30.09 80.09
CA ASN A 123 -1.98 -28.72 79.63
C ASN A 123 -0.79 -28.59 78.67
N LYS A 124 0.32 -29.29 78.94
CA LYS A 124 1.45 -29.33 78.00
C LYS A 124 1.05 -29.97 76.67
N GLN A 125 0.23 -31.01 76.69
CA GLN A 125 -0.29 -31.65 75.48
C GLN A 125 -1.25 -30.72 74.72
N LEU A 126 -2.16 -30.04 75.42
CA LEU A 126 -3.07 -29.06 74.83
C LEU A 126 -2.31 -27.90 74.17
N SER A 127 -1.26 -27.40 74.81
CA SER A 127 -0.42 -26.33 74.23
C SER A 127 0.33 -26.80 72.97
N ARG A 128 0.80 -28.07 72.95
CA ARG A 128 1.40 -28.67 71.75
C ARG A 128 0.39 -28.80 70.62
N GLU A 129 -0.83 -29.25 70.91
CA GLU A 129 -1.90 -29.36 69.92
C GLU A 129 -2.34 -27.99 69.40
N LYS A 130 -2.47 -26.97 70.25
CA LYS A 130 -2.74 -25.58 69.80
C LYS A 130 -1.67 -25.08 68.84
N ARG A 131 -0.39 -25.32 69.13
CA ARG A 131 0.71 -24.96 68.21
C ARG A 131 0.65 -25.72 66.88
N LYS A 132 0.33 -27.01 66.91
CA LYS A 132 0.13 -27.80 65.68
C LYS A 132 -1.06 -27.28 64.86
N HIS A 133 -2.18 -27.02 65.53
CA HIS A 133 -3.38 -26.48 64.88
C HIS A 133 -3.11 -25.11 64.26
N GLN A 134 -2.38 -24.23 64.95
CA GLN A 134 -2.00 -22.92 64.41
C GLN A 134 -1.05 -23.06 63.20
N LYS A 135 -0.07 -23.95 63.25
CA LYS A 135 0.79 -24.26 62.08
C LYS A 135 -0.01 -24.82 60.91
N LEU A 136 -0.99 -25.68 61.18
CA LEU A 136 -1.85 -26.25 60.14
C LEU A 136 -2.75 -25.17 59.53
N LYS A 137 -3.28 -24.25 60.35
CA LYS A 137 -4.07 -23.11 59.89
C LYS A 137 -3.27 -22.20 58.96
N THR A 138 -2.04 -21.85 59.33
CA THR A 138 -1.15 -21.05 58.48
C THR A 138 -0.81 -21.76 57.17
N LYS A 139 -0.54 -23.07 57.21
CA LYS A 139 -0.30 -23.85 55.99
C LYS A 139 -1.52 -23.90 55.07
N HIS A 140 -2.71 -24.06 55.64
CA HIS A 140 -3.95 -24.07 54.86
C HIS A 140 -4.19 -22.73 54.17
N GLN A 141 -3.92 -21.62 54.86
CA GLN A 141 -4.07 -20.29 54.30
C GLN A 141 -3.08 -20.02 53.16
N LEU A 142 -1.81 -20.43 53.32
CA LEU A 142 -0.82 -20.34 52.24
C LEU A 142 -1.22 -21.15 51.00
N LEU A 143 -1.77 -22.35 51.19
CA LEU A 143 -2.26 -23.17 50.07
C LEU A 143 -3.48 -22.54 49.38
N GLN A 144 -4.36 -21.87 50.14
CA GLN A 144 -5.48 -21.13 49.56
C GLN A 144 -4.98 -19.94 48.72
N ASP A 145 -4.01 -19.19 49.22
CA ASP A 145 -3.42 -18.05 48.49
C ASP A 145 -2.70 -18.51 47.21
N GLU A 146 -1.96 -19.63 47.28
CA GLU A 146 -1.28 -20.21 46.12
C GLU A 146 -2.27 -20.72 45.07
N HIS A 147 -3.34 -21.39 45.51
CA HIS A 147 -4.43 -21.81 44.62
C HIS A 147 -5.11 -20.59 43.97
N HIS A 148 -5.36 -19.52 44.74
CA HIS A 148 -5.96 -18.30 44.21
C HIS A 148 -5.08 -17.65 43.14
N ARG A 149 -3.77 -17.47 43.42
CA ARG A 149 -2.81 -16.94 42.42
C ARG A 149 -2.72 -17.80 41.17
N SER A 150 -2.71 -19.13 41.32
CA SER A 150 -2.70 -20.06 40.19
C SER A 150 -3.97 -19.93 39.35
N THR A 151 -5.13 -19.75 40.01
CA THR A 151 -6.41 -19.54 39.32
C THR A 151 -6.44 -18.22 38.56
N GLU A 152 -5.95 -17.14 39.16
CA GLU A 152 -5.85 -15.82 38.50
C GLU A 152 -4.90 -15.85 37.31
N GLN A 153 -3.73 -16.49 37.44
CA GLN A 153 -2.78 -16.66 36.34
C GLN A 153 -3.40 -17.47 35.20
N SER A 154 -4.13 -18.55 35.53
CA SER A 154 -4.84 -19.35 34.53
C SER A 154 -5.93 -18.54 33.82
N ALA A 155 -6.67 -17.69 34.54
CA ALA A 155 -7.67 -16.81 33.96
C ALA A 155 -7.06 -15.77 33.00
N ARG A 156 -5.96 -15.12 33.39
CA ARG A 156 -5.23 -14.16 32.53
C ARG A 156 -4.69 -14.81 31.26
N LEU A 157 -4.09 -16.01 31.39
CA LEU A 157 -3.63 -16.76 30.22
C LEU A 157 -4.78 -17.14 29.30
N LYS A 158 -5.93 -17.52 29.86
CA LYS A 158 -7.13 -17.84 29.08
C LYS A 158 -7.66 -16.62 28.32
N GLU A 159 -7.65 -15.44 28.94
CA GLU A 159 -8.03 -14.17 28.31
C GLU A 159 -7.05 -13.80 27.18
N GLN A 160 -5.74 -13.88 27.41
CA GLN A 160 -4.73 -13.65 26.38
C GLN A 160 -4.85 -14.63 25.20
N CYS A 161 -5.11 -15.91 25.48
CA CYS A 161 -5.36 -16.90 24.42
C CYS A 161 -6.63 -16.60 23.63
N GLN A 162 -7.64 -15.99 24.25
CA GLN A 162 -8.89 -15.62 23.59
C GLN A 162 -8.69 -14.39 22.68
N ASP A 163 -8.05 -13.34 23.19
CA ASP A 163 -7.72 -12.13 22.40
C ASP A 163 -6.84 -12.48 21.18
N MET A 164 -5.82 -13.31 21.37
CA MET A 164 -4.96 -13.75 20.27
C MET A 164 -5.72 -14.56 19.20
N LYS A 165 -6.70 -15.38 19.60
CA LYS A 165 -7.58 -16.09 18.65
C LYS A 165 -8.45 -15.13 17.86
N GLU A 166 -9.00 -14.11 18.51
CA GLU A 166 -9.83 -13.09 17.83
C GLU A 166 -9.00 -12.27 16.84
N GLN A 167 -7.77 -11.87 17.21
CA GLN A 167 -6.86 -11.18 16.29
C GLN A 167 -6.47 -12.06 15.09
N TYR A 168 -6.16 -13.33 15.34
CA TYR A 168 -5.87 -14.28 14.26
C TYR A 168 -7.07 -14.45 13.32
N GLN A 169 -8.28 -14.56 13.88
CA GLN A 169 -9.51 -14.71 13.09
C GLN A 169 -9.78 -13.47 12.22
N ARG A 170 -9.64 -12.25 12.77
CA ARG A 170 -9.75 -11.00 11.99
C ARG A 170 -8.69 -10.90 10.89
N MET A 171 -7.46 -11.31 11.18
CA MET A 171 -6.39 -11.30 10.18
C MET A 171 -6.69 -12.30 9.07
N LYS A 172 -7.16 -13.49 9.43
CA LYS A 172 -7.56 -14.52 8.47
C LYS A 172 -8.69 -14.03 7.57
N GLU A 173 -9.74 -13.45 8.13
CA GLU A 173 -10.85 -12.85 7.36
C GLU A 173 -10.35 -11.77 6.38
N ARG A 174 -9.39 -10.93 6.79
CA ARG A 174 -8.78 -9.94 5.88
C ARG A 174 -7.97 -10.59 4.76
N VAL A 175 -7.25 -11.67 5.04
CA VAL A 175 -6.51 -12.43 4.02
C VAL A 175 -7.49 -13.09 3.07
N ASP A 176 -8.52 -13.77 3.57
CA ASP A 176 -9.57 -14.41 2.78
C ASP A 176 -10.26 -13.37 1.88
N CYS A 177 -10.62 -12.18 2.41
CA CYS A 177 -11.18 -11.09 1.59
C CYS A 177 -10.20 -10.57 0.52
N LEU A 178 -8.90 -10.50 0.81
CA LEU A 178 -7.89 -10.10 -0.18
C LEU A 178 -7.69 -11.17 -1.25
N GLU A 179 -7.72 -12.44 -0.86
CA GLU A 179 -7.66 -13.58 -1.78
C GLU A 179 -8.88 -13.60 -2.69
N ASP A 180 -10.08 -13.39 -2.16
CA ASP A 180 -11.33 -13.28 -2.94
C ASP A 180 -11.29 -12.09 -3.91
N TRP A 181 -10.87 -10.92 -3.44
CA TRP A 181 -10.72 -9.74 -4.30
C TRP A 181 -9.67 -9.96 -5.39
N THR A 182 -8.54 -10.58 -5.05
CA THR A 182 -7.48 -10.90 -6.01
C THR A 182 -7.93 -11.95 -7.01
N ALA A 183 -8.67 -12.97 -6.57
CA ALA A 183 -9.22 -14.00 -7.42
C ALA A 183 -10.30 -13.43 -8.35
N GLU A 184 -11.17 -12.54 -7.86
CA GLU A 184 -12.17 -11.85 -8.67
C GLU A 184 -11.50 -10.91 -9.69
N ALA A 185 -10.50 -10.14 -9.27
CA ALA A 185 -9.72 -9.26 -10.15
C ALA A 185 -8.96 -10.07 -11.20
N LEU A 186 -8.33 -11.17 -10.81
CA LEU A 186 -7.62 -12.08 -11.71
C LEU A 186 -8.59 -12.81 -12.64
N HIS A 187 -9.76 -13.22 -12.17
CA HIS A 187 -10.80 -13.83 -12.98
C HIS A 187 -11.40 -12.83 -13.97
N LYS A 188 -11.67 -11.58 -13.56
CA LYS A 188 -12.06 -10.49 -14.48
C LYS A 188 -10.97 -10.21 -15.50
N TYR A 189 -9.71 -10.16 -15.05
CA TYR A 189 -8.55 -9.99 -15.92
C TYR A 189 -8.42 -11.14 -16.91
N GLN A 190 -8.52 -12.40 -16.47
CA GLN A 190 -8.43 -13.61 -17.30
C GLN A 190 -9.64 -13.80 -18.23
N TYR A 191 -10.85 -13.49 -17.75
CA TYR A 191 -12.10 -13.53 -18.53
C TYR A 191 -12.08 -12.50 -19.66
N LEU A 192 -11.55 -11.30 -19.41
CA LEU A 192 -11.29 -10.33 -20.45
C LEU A 192 -10.06 -10.73 -21.29
N ALA A 193 -9.04 -11.33 -20.69
CA ALA A 193 -7.79 -11.76 -21.30
C ALA A 193 -7.89 -13.18 -21.90
N ALA A 194 -9.01 -13.47 -22.58
CA ALA A 194 -9.19 -14.70 -23.35
C ALA A 194 -7.96 -14.95 -24.23
N ASP A 195 -7.15 -15.94 -23.82
CA ASP A 195 -5.92 -16.43 -24.43
C ASP A 195 -4.89 -15.35 -24.82
N SER A 196 -4.31 -14.74 -23.78
CA SER A 196 -3.52 -13.51 -23.79
C SER A 196 -2.05 -13.64 -24.24
N SER A 197 -1.66 -14.63 -25.03
CA SER A 197 -0.26 -14.80 -25.48
C SER A 197 0.30 -13.68 -26.38
N GLY A 198 -0.39 -12.53 -26.44
CA GLY A 198 -0.01 -11.30 -27.14
C GLY A 198 -0.62 -10.01 -26.55
N TRP A 199 -1.22 -10.08 -25.35
CA TRP A 199 -1.95 -9.00 -24.66
C TRP A 199 -1.29 -8.60 -23.34
N GLU A 200 0.02 -8.78 -23.24
CA GLU A 200 0.78 -8.38 -22.06
C GLU A 200 0.75 -6.85 -21.94
N CYS A 201 0.07 -6.34 -20.91
CA CYS A 201 0.29 -4.95 -20.47
C CYS A 201 1.78 -4.81 -20.19
N ARG A 202 2.43 -3.85 -20.86
CA ARG A 202 3.87 -3.63 -20.70
C ARG A 202 4.11 -2.79 -19.46
N SER A 203 5.28 -2.93 -18.85
CA SER A 203 5.63 -2.13 -17.68
C SER A 203 5.77 -0.65 -18.03
N HIS A 204 5.60 0.23 -17.04
CA HIS A 204 5.87 1.66 -17.17
C HIS A 204 7.28 1.95 -17.69
N ASP A 205 8.29 1.27 -17.15
CA ASP A 205 9.68 1.37 -17.59
C ASP A 205 9.87 1.03 -19.08
N TYR A 206 9.04 0.12 -19.63
CA TYR A 206 9.09 -0.21 -21.05
C TYR A 206 8.61 0.98 -21.88
N TYR A 207 7.48 1.58 -21.51
CA TYR A 207 6.93 2.71 -22.25
C TYR A 207 7.75 3.99 -22.07
N GLU A 208 8.32 4.22 -20.89
CA GLU A 208 9.29 5.29 -20.66
C GLU A 208 10.45 5.18 -21.66
N LYS A 209 11.04 3.99 -21.81
CA LYS A 209 12.12 3.74 -22.78
C LYS A 209 11.67 3.92 -24.23
N GLU A 210 10.43 3.55 -24.56
CA GLU A 210 9.89 3.72 -25.91
C GLU A 210 9.66 5.20 -26.25
N PHE A 211 9.12 6.00 -25.32
CA PHE A 211 9.00 7.45 -25.49
C PHE A 211 10.37 8.11 -25.58
N PHE A 212 11.30 7.78 -24.68
CA PHE A 212 12.67 8.29 -24.73
C PHE A 212 13.36 7.94 -26.06
N GLY A 213 13.20 6.71 -26.53
CA GLY A 213 13.71 6.26 -27.82
C GLY A 213 13.13 7.03 -29.00
N LEU A 214 11.83 7.34 -28.97
CA LEU A 214 11.17 8.18 -29.98
C LEU A 214 11.69 9.62 -29.95
N TRP A 215 11.75 10.23 -28.77
CA TRP A 215 12.30 11.57 -28.56
C TRP A 215 13.73 11.70 -29.05
N ALA A 216 14.58 10.72 -28.72
CA ALA A 216 15.96 10.68 -29.19
C ALA A 216 16.06 10.54 -30.71
N LEU A 217 15.17 9.79 -31.36
CA LEU A 217 15.15 9.68 -32.83
C LEU A 217 14.79 11.00 -33.50
N LEU A 218 13.71 11.66 -33.04
CA LEU A 218 13.28 12.95 -33.58
C LEU A 218 14.33 14.03 -33.38
N ARG A 219 14.92 14.11 -32.18
CA ARG A 219 16.00 15.07 -31.89
C ARG A 219 17.26 14.78 -32.72
N ASN A 220 17.64 13.52 -32.88
CA ASN A 220 18.80 13.18 -33.73
C ASN A 220 18.55 13.53 -35.19
N TRP A 221 17.34 13.31 -35.68
CA TRP A 221 16.96 13.74 -37.03
C TRP A 221 17.08 15.27 -37.15
N ALA A 222 16.50 16.02 -36.22
CA ALA A 222 16.59 17.48 -36.19
C ALA A 222 18.05 17.95 -36.18
N ARG A 223 18.91 17.36 -35.34
CA ARG A 223 20.33 17.71 -35.25
C ARG A 223 21.09 17.51 -36.58
N LEU A 224 20.75 16.48 -37.34
CA LEU A 224 21.40 16.19 -38.62
C LEU A 224 20.93 17.11 -39.74
N HIS A 225 19.64 17.49 -39.73
CA HIS A 225 18.99 18.10 -40.87
C HIS A 225 18.56 19.56 -40.66
N ALA A 226 18.45 20.05 -39.43
CA ALA A 226 18.21 21.45 -39.13
C ALA A 226 19.50 22.28 -39.28
N HIS A 227 19.35 23.58 -39.52
CA HIS A 227 20.47 24.51 -39.46
C HIS A 227 21.12 24.51 -38.06
N GLU A 228 22.45 24.54 -38.03
CA GLU A 228 23.21 24.60 -36.78
C GLU A 228 23.30 26.01 -36.23
N GLU A 229 23.27 27.04 -37.07
CA GLU A 229 23.47 28.42 -36.61
C GLU A 229 22.14 29.13 -36.41
N THR A 230 22.03 29.91 -35.31
CA THR A 230 20.88 30.77 -35.05
C THR A 230 20.76 31.93 -36.03
N ALA A 231 21.82 32.25 -36.79
CA ALA A 231 21.83 33.28 -37.83
C ALA A 231 20.74 33.08 -38.91
N VAL A 232 20.31 31.83 -39.14
CA VAL A 232 19.19 31.55 -40.04
C VAL A 232 17.91 32.18 -39.54
N LEU A 233 17.71 32.24 -38.21
CA LEU A 233 16.54 32.89 -37.61
C LEU A 233 16.58 34.41 -37.82
N ASP A 234 17.76 35.04 -37.87
CA ASP A 234 17.87 36.49 -38.10
C ASP A 234 17.40 36.91 -39.49
N GLY A 235 17.54 36.03 -40.48
CA GLY A 235 17.06 36.23 -41.85
C GLY A 235 15.55 36.05 -42.04
N LEU A 236 14.84 35.49 -41.06
CA LEU A 236 13.40 35.22 -41.16
C LEU A 236 12.56 36.46 -40.82
N SER A 237 11.45 36.64 -41.55
CA SER A 237 10.53 37.76 -41.31
C SER A 237 9.90 37.71 -39.91
N ALA A 238 9.55 38.87 -39.35
CA ALA A 238 8.88 38.94 -38.04
C ALA A 238 7.55 38.17 -38.01
N ASN A 239 6.78 38.18 -39.11
CA ASN A 239 5.54 37.41 -39.22
C ASN A 239 5.81 35.91 -39.16
N TYR A 240 6.84 35.43 -39.86
CA TYR A 240 7.24 34.03 -39.80
C TYR A 240 7.59 33.60 -38.38
N LYS A 241 8.41 34.38 -37.66
CA LYS A 241 8.79 34.08 -36.27
C LYS A 241 7.57 33.99 -35.36
N LYS A 242 6.61 34.88 -35.54
CA LYS A 242 5.34 34.89 -34.79
C LYS A 242 4.48 33.66 -35.10
N ASP A 243 4.33 33.32 -36.38
CA ASP A 243 3.55 32.16 -36.81
C ASP A 243 4.20 30.85 -36.35
N LEU A 244 5.54 30.78 -36.31
CA LEU A 244 6.30 29.67 -35.75
C LEU A 244 6.02 29.48 -34.25
N VAL A 245 6.16 30.53 -33.42
CA VAL A 245 5.86 30.44 -31.98
C VAL A 245 4.39 30.07 -31.74
N LYS A 246 3.47 30.61 -32.56
CA LYS A 246 2.05 30.27 -32.49
C LYS A 246 1.79 28.80 -32.87
N SER A 247 2.49 28.26 -33.86
CA SER A 247 2.37 26.84 -34.23
C SER A 247 2.86 25.89 -33.13
N LEU A 248 3.78 26.37 -32.30
CA LEU A 248 4.33 25.71 -31.11
C LEU A 248 3.59 26.12 -29.83
N ASP A 249 2.31 26.50 -29.92
CA ASP A 249 1.50 26.76 -28.73
C ASP A 249 1.47 25.53 -27.80
N GLY A 250 1.56 25.80 -26.49
CA GLY A 250 1.77 24.78 -25.46
C GLY A 250 3.23 24.30 -25.31
N TYR A 251 4.12 24.58 -26.27
CA TYR A 251 5.54 24.23 -26.21
C TYR A 251 6.45 25.44 -26.03
N CYS A 252 6.10 26.58 -26.61
CA CYS A 252 6.80 27.85 -26.39
C CYS A 252 5.95 28.78 -25.52
N ALA A 253 6.61 29.53 -24.64
CA ALA A 253 6.00 30.72 -24.05
C ALA A 253 5.55 31.64 -25.20
N GLN A 254 4.32 32.16 -25.13
CA GLN A 254 3.70 32.97 -26.19
C GLN A 254 4.30 34.38 -26.22
N LEU A 255 5.58 34.45 -26.54
CA LEU A 255 6.45 35.63 -26.55
C LEU A 255 7.06 35.81 -27.94
N ASP A 256 7.76 36.93 -28.14
CA ASP A 256 8.55 37.09 -29.35
C ASP A 256 9.69 36.07 -29.38
N LEU A 257 9.97 35.49 -30.55
CA LEU A 257 11.03 34.47 -30.69
C LEU A 257 12.40 35.04 -30.29
N ASN A 258 12.66 36.33 -30.52
CA ASN A 258 13.93 36.93 -30.12
C ASN A 258 14.01 37.15 -28.60
N GLU A 259 12.87 37.30 -27.91
CA GLU A 259 12.84 37.31 -26.43
C GLU A 259 13.20 35.94 -25.89
N ILE A 260 12.63 34.87 -26.47
CA ILE A 260 12.96 33.48 -26.11
C ILE A 260 14.45 33.22 -26.32
N LEU A 261 14.99 33.59 -27.49
CA LEU A 261 16.41 33.45 -27.80
C LEU A 261 17.30 34.26 -26.85
N GLY A 262 16.93 35.49 -26.53
CA GLY A 262 17.70 36.37 -25.65
C GLY A 262 17.71 35.91 -24.18
N ALA A 263 16.69 35.16 -23.76
CA ALA A 263 16.56 34.62 -22.41
C ALA A 263 17.27 33.27 -22.21
N LEU A 264 17.69 32.61 -23.31
CA LEU A 264 18.26 31.28 -23.30
C LEU A 264 19.73 31.31 -23.76
N GLU A 265 20.65 30.87 -22.90
CA GLU A 265 22.07 30.69 -23.26
C GLU A 265 22.31 29.39 -24.07
N LEU A 266 21.44 29.08 -25.03
CA LEU A 266 21.52 27.84 -25.82
C LEU A 266 22.41 27.97 -27.06
N GLY A 267 22.88 29.18 -27.39
CA GLY A 267 23.74 29.42 -28.54
C GLY A 267 23.18 28.83 -29.83
N ASP A 268 24.03 28.13 -30.58
CA ASP A 268 23.74 27.60 -31.91
C ASP A 268 22.69 26.46 -31.91
N ILE A 269 22.55 25.70 -30.83
CA ILE A 269 21.69 24.50 -30.86
C ILE A 269 20.19 24.81 -30.89
N PHE A 270 19.74 26.06 -30.68
CA PHE A 270 18.32 26.35 -30.50
C PHE A 270 17.46 26.04 -31.73
N VAL A 271 17.97 26.23 -32.95
CA VAL A 271 17.24 25.89 -34.19
C VAL A 271 16.91 24.39 -34.23
N THR A 272 17.88 23.55 -33.83
CA THR A 272 17.67 22.10 -33.70
C THR A 272 16.55 21.79 -32.69
N GLU A 273 16.48 22.55 -31.61
CA GLU A 273 15.48 22.34 -30.57
C GLU A 273 14.08 22.80 -31.00
N ILE A 274 13.95 23.91 -31.74
CA ILE A 274 12.69 24.31 -32.38
C ILE A 274 12.19 23.21 -33.32
N VAL A 275 13.05 22.70 -34.20
CA VAL A 275 12.69 21.62 -35.14
C VAL A 275 12.28 20.36 -34.38
N THR A 276 12.98 20.04 -33.27
CA THR A 276 12.62 18.92 -32.40
C THR A 276 11.22 19.11 -31.79
N MET A 277 10.92 20.28 -31.22
CA MET A 277 9.60 20.60 -30.66
C MET A 277 8.50 20.47 -31.69
N PHE A 278 8.73 20.98 -32.90
CA PHE A 278 7.78 20.89 -34.01
C PHE A 278 7.44 19.44 -34.35
N LEU A 279 8.46 18.59 -34.53
CA LEU A 279 8.27 17.18 -34.88
C LEU A 279 7.64 16.37 -33.75
N VAL A 280 8.00 16.68 -32.49
CA VAL A 280 7.40 16.07 -31.30
C VAL A 280 5.91 16.39 -31.24
N LYS A 281 5.54 17.67 -31.36
CA LYS A 281 4.15 18.12 -31.36
C LYS A 281 3.34 17.48 -32.48
N ASP A 282 3.89 17.49 -33.71
CA ASP A 282 3.24 16.86 -34.86
C ASP A 282 2.98 15.36 -34.64
N CYS A 283 3.98 14.61 -34.14
CA CYS A 283 3.81 13.19 -33.84
C CYS A 283 2.69 12.92 -32.82
N LEU A 284 2.60 13.75 -31.77
CA LEU A 284 1.55 13.61 -30.75
C LEU A 284 0.16 13.87 -31.32
N GLU A 285 0.02 14.95 -32.10
CA GLU A 285 -1.23 15.34 -32.74
C GLU A 285 -1.67 14.30 -33.78
N CYS A 286 -0.75 13.77 -34.56
CA CYS A 286 -1.02 12.78 -35.61
C CYS A 286 -1.37 11.40 -35.05
N PHE A 287 -0.68 10.92 -34.02
CA PHE A 287 -0.71 9.50 -33.65
C PHE A 287 -1.32 9.20 -32.28
N PHE A 288 -1.19 10.11 -31.31
CA PHE A 288 -1.51 9.81 -29.91
C PHE A 288 -2.81 10.44 -29.44
N LEU A 289 -3.20 11.60 -29.99
CA LEU A 289 -4.51 12.19 -29.69
C LEU A 289 -5.67 11.30 -30.15
N ASN A 290 -5.50 10.58 -31.26
CA ASN A 290 -6.45 9.57 -31.71
C ASN A 290 -5.68 8.29 -32.12
N PRO A 291 -5.65 7.24 -31.29
CA PRO A 291 -4.90 6.02 -31.61
C PRO A 291 -5.47 5.24 -32.81
N PHE A 292 -6.71 5.52 -33.21
CA PHE A 292 -7.40 4.88 -34.33
C PHE A 292 -7.28 5.67 -35.64
N TRP A 293 -6.36 6.65 -35.69
CA TRP A 293 -6.14 7.57 -36.80
C TRP A 293 -6.08 6.93 -38.20
N TYR A 294 -5.70 5.65 -38.31
CA TYR A 294 -5.53 4.91 -39.56
C TYR A 294 -6.68 3.95 -39.90
N ILE A 295 -7.63 3.71 -38.98
CA ILE A 295 -8.63 2.64 -39.13
C ILE A 295 -9.71 3.00 -40.14
N VAL A 296 -9.98 2.07 -41.06
CA VAL A 296 -11.11 2.12 -42.00
C VAL A 296 -11.83 0.78 -42.00
N PRO A 297 -13.13 0.73 -42.34
CA PRO A 297 -13.91 -0.52 -42.29
C PRO A 297 -13.50 -1.53 -43.37
N HIS A 298 -13.05 -1.08 -44.55
CA HIS A 298 -12.79 -1.92 -45.73
C HIS A 298 -11.40 -1.65 -46.35
N PRO A 299 -10.30 -1.92 -45.63
CA PRO A 299 -8.96 -1.55 -46.09
C PRO A 299 -8.56 -2.35 -47.35
N GLY A 300 -8.30 -1.64 -48.44
CA GLY A 300 -7.79 -2.23 -49.68
C GLY A 300 -8.87 -2.82 -50.59
N GLU A 301 -10.15 -2.54 -50.33
CA GLU A 301 -11.27 -2.92 -51.20
C GLU A 301 -11.57 -1.87 -52.29
N GLY A 302 -10.84 -0.75 -52.31
CA GLY A 302 -10.89 0.24 -53.39
C GLY A 302 -11.62 1.55 -53.02
N THR A 303 -11.60 2.50 -53.97
CA THR A 303 -11.84 3.94 -53.74
C THR A 303 -13.25 4.32 -53.27
N GLU A 304 -14.24 3.43 -53.38
CA GLU A 304 -15.61 3.73 -52.94
C GLU A 304 -15.79 3.58 -51.41
N PHE A 305 -14.97 2.74 -50.78
CA PHE A 305 -15.01 2.47 -49.33
C PHE A 305 -13.74 2.88 -48.59
N ASP A 306 -12.62 3.03 -49.29
CA ASP A 306 -11.38 3.54 -48.71
C ASP A 306 -11.45 5.07 -48.56
N GLU A 307 -11.41 5.55 -47.31
CA GLU A 307 -11.20 6.96 -47.05
C GLU A 307 -9.88 7.42 -47.68
N GLU A 308 -9.86 8.66 -48.19
CA GLU A 308 -8.64 9.27 -48.74
C GLU A 308 -7.49 9.22 -47.70
N VAL A 309 -6.29 8.92 -48.18
CA VAL A 309 -5.09 8.89 -47.33
C VAL A 309 -4.66 10.33 -47.05
N LEU A 310 -5.26 10.88 -46.01
CA LEU A 310 -4.99 12.21 -45.53
C LEU A 310 -4.11 12.18 -44.27
N PRO A 311 -3.34 13.24 -44.02
CA PRO A 311 -2.48 13.40 -42.86
C PRO A 311 -3.28 13.82 -41.63
N ARG A 312 -4.39 13.12 -41.38
CA ARG A 312 -5.31 13.33 -40.26
C ARG A 312 -6.01 12.02 -39.96
N ALA A 313 -6.59 11.93 -38.77
CA ALA A 313 -7.40 10.78 -38.40
C ALA A 313 -8.53 10.55 -39.42
N THR A 314 -8.77 9.29 -39.76
CA THR A 314 -9.92 8.88 -40.57
C THR A 314 -11.22 9.23 -39.86
N ARG A 315 -12.30 9.43 -40.61
CA ARG A 315 -13.64 9.65 -40.06
C ARG A 315 -14.07 8.46 -39.22
N PHE A 316 -13.83 7.26 -39.72
CA PHE A 316 -14.14 6.04 -38.98
C PHE A 316 -13.32 5.93 -37.69
N GLY A 317 -12.01 6.19 -37.76
CA GLY A 317 -11.12 6.21 -36.59
C GLY A 317 -11.52 7.25 -35.56
N THR A 318 -11.96 8.44 -36.00
CA THR A 318 -12.49 9.48 -35.13
C THR A 318 -13.78 9.02 -34.44
N GLY A 319 -14.69 8.36 -35.17
CA GLY A 319 -15.89 7.77 -34.59
C GLY A 319 -15.57 6.70 -33.54
N LEU A 320 -14.58 5.84 -33.80
CA LEU A 320 -14.11 4.84 -32.84
C LEU A 320 -13.49 5.49 -31.59
N HIS A 321 -12.73 6.56 -31.75
CA HIS A 321 -12.13 7.26 -30.63
C HIS A 321 -13.18 7.96 -29.75
N GLU A 322 -14.19 8.58 -30.35
CA GLU A 322 -15.31 9.16 -29.61
C GLU A 322 -16.19 8.09 -28.94
N LEU A 323 -16.31 6.91 -29.53
CA LEU A 323 -16.93 5.77 -28.89
C LEU A 323 -16.10 5.30 -27.69
N LEU A 324 -14.78 5.19 -27.85
CA LEU A 324 -13.87 4.81 -26.78
C LEU A 324 -13.92 5.80 -25.60
N LYS A 325 -14.05 7.10 -25.84
CA LYS A 325 -14.21 8.07 -24.74
C LYS A 325 -15.50 7.88 -23.93
N LYS A 326 -16.53 7.29 -24.53
CA LYS A 326 -17.86 7.10 -23.91
C LYS A 326 -18.01 5.76 -23.21
N PHE A 327 -17.18 4.80 -23.57
CA PHE A 327 -17.20 3.46 -23.03
C PHE A 327 -15.83 3.17 -22.42
N ASP A 328 -15.75 2.82 -21.13
CA ASP A 328 -14.52 2.36 -20.45
C ASP A 328 -13.99 1.01 -21.00
N THR A 329 -14.22 0.73 -22.28
CA THR A 329 -13.90 -0.53 -22.95
C THR A 329 -13.10 -0.28 -24.22
N ALA A 330 -11.78 -0.19 -24.08
CA ALA A 330 -10.86 -0.40 -25.19
C ALA A 330 -10.56 -1.88 -25.36
N ARG A 331 -11.48 -2.67 -25.95
CA ARG A 331 -11.09 -3.98 -26.54
C ARG A 331 -11.66 -4.24 -27.93
N LEU A 332 -11.87 -3.16 -28.70
CA LEU A 332 -12.08 -3.28 -30.13
C LEU A 332 -10.71 -3.39 -30.81
N CYS A 333 -10.43 -4.58 -31.35
CA CYS A 333 -9.33 -4.91 -32.27
C CYS A 333 -7.98 -5.32 -31.64
N SER A 334 -7.90 -6.56 -31.17
CA SER A 334 -7.30 -7.61 -31.99
C SER A 334 -7.73 -8.97 -31.46
N THR A 335 -7.91 -9.95 -32.33
CA THR A 335 -7.67 -11.33 -31.92
C THR A 335 -6.18 -11.56 -32.11
N ASN A 336 -5.57 -12.37 -31.24
CA ASN A 336 -4.30 -13.00 -31.54
C ASN A 336 -4.50 -13.87 -32.80
N VAL A 337 -4.48 -13.27 -34.00
CA VAL A 337 -4.36 -14.01 -35.25
C VAL A 337 -2.88 -14.33 -35.43
N ARG A 338 -2.36 -15.13 -34.49
CA ARG A 338 -1.19 -15.97 -34.71
C ARG A 338 -1.65 -17.18 -35.51
N ALA A 339 -2.02 -16.95 -36.77
CA ALA A 339 -2.15 -17.92 -37.85
C ALA A 339 -2.46 -17.11 -39.12
N ASP A 340 -1.43 -16.78 -39.91
CA ASP A 340 -1.49 -15.96 -41.12
C ASP A 340 -2.18 -14.59 -40.97
N GLN A 341 -1.41 -13.49 -40.99
CA GLN A 341 -1.98 -12.15 -41.03
C GLN A 341 -3.08 -12.09 -42.10
N SER A 342 -4.32 -11.89 -41.67
CA SER A 342 -5.48 -11.80 -42.57
C SER A 342 -5.22 -10.72 -43.63
N ASN A 343 -5.83 -10.86 -44.80
CA ASN A 343 -5.72 -9.83 -45.84
C ASN A 343 -6.09 -8.44 -45.29
N PHE A 344 -7.09 -8.39 -44.41
CA PHE A 344 -7.44 -7.18 -43.65
C PHE A 344 -6.26 -6.61 -42.86
N ALA A 345 -5.58 -7.41 -42.03
CA ALA A 345 -4.45 -6.94 -41.22
C ALA A 345 -3.29 -6.43 -42.09
N LYS A 346 -2.99 -7.13 -43.20
CA LYS A 346 -1.97 -6.71 -44.16
C LYS A 346 -2.35 -5.38 -44.83
N SER A 347 -3.59 -5.24 -45.27
CA SER A 347 -4.11 -3.99 -45.85
C SER A 347 -4.09 -2.83 -44.86
N MET A 348 -4.44 -3.07 -43.59
CA MET A 348 -4.36 -2.07 -42.53
C MET A 348 -2.92 -1.58 -42.30
N ILE A 349 -1.94 -2.49 -42.26
CA ILE A 349 -0.53 -2.14 -42.12
C ILE A 349 -0.04 -1.35 -43.36
N ALA A 350 -0.40 -1.80 -44.56
CA ALA A 350 -0.03 -1.10 -45.80
C ALA A 350 -0.62 0.31 -45.84
N ARG A 351 -1.89 0.48 -45.47
CA ARG A 351 -2.54 1.79 -45.35
C ARG A 351 -1.84 2.69 -44.35
N ARG A 352 -1.55 2.16 -43.15
CA ARG A 352 -0.83 2.89 -42.10
C ARG A 352 0.52 3.41 -42.61
N ASN A 353 1.29 2.57 -43.30
CA ASN A 353 2.57 2.95 -43.88
C ASN A 353 2.42 4.01 -44.98
N LEU A 354 1.38 3.91 -45.81
CA LEU A 354 1.08 4.93 -46.83
C LEU A 354 0.73 6.28 -46.20
N MET A 355 -0.10 6.29 -45.16
CA MET A 355 -0.46 7.51 -44.41
C MET A 355 0.78 8.15 -43.76
N ILE A 356 1.65 7.35 -43.15
CA ILE A 356 2.92 7.83 -42.59
C ILE A 356 3.77 8.50 -43.66
N ASN A 357 3.94 7.87 -44.82
CA ASN A 357 4.71 8.47 -45.92
C ASN A 357 4.10 9.81 -46.38
N THR A 358 2.76 9.91 -46.45
CA THR A 358 2.08 11.17 -46.78
C THR A 358 2.31 12.24 -45.71
N MET A 359 2.20 11.89 -44.42
CA MET A 359 2.46 12.81 -43.29
C MET A 359 3.90 13.31 -43.31
N VAL A 360 4.87 12.43 -43.53
CA VAL A 360 6.30 12.78 -43.61
C VAL A 360 6.58 13.74 -44.77
N LYS A 361 6.00 13.49 -45.94
CA LYS A 361 6.15 14.42 -47.08
C LYS A 361 5.57 15.78 -46.77
N GLN A 362 4.39 15.83 -46.17
CA GLN A 362 3.74 17.09 -45.83
C GLN A 362 4.54 17.87 -44.78
N VAL A 363 4.99 17.21 -43.70
CA VAL A 363 5.75 17.88 -42.64
C VAL A 363 7.08 18.41 -43.17
N MET A 364 7.76 17.67 -44.04
CA MET A 364 8.99 18.14 -44.68
C MET A 364 8.77 19.34 -45.59
N SER A 365 7.62 19.43 -46.25
CA SER A 365 7.22 20.59 -47.07
C SER A 365 6.44 21.66 -46.29
N HIS A 366 6.39 21.57 -44.96
CA HIS A 366 5.60 22.50 -44.15
C HIS A 366 6.24 23.89 -44.19
N GLU A 367 5.43 24.92 -44.44
CA GLU A 367 5.90 26.30 -44.66
C GLU A 367 6.74 26.86 -43.49
N LEU A 368 6.44 26.43 -42.26
CA LEU A 368 7.17 26.81 -41.04
C LEU A 368 8.37 25.91 -40.69
N LEU A 369 8.51 24.76 -41.35
CA LEU A 369 9.60 23.81 -41.08
C LEU A 369 10.69 23.89 -42.15
N GLU A 370 10.30 23.93 -43.42
CA GLU A 370 11.23 23.90 -44.56
C GLU A 370 12.35 24.96 -44.44
N PRO A 371 12.09 26.23 -44.09
CA PRO A 371 13.15 27.24 -43.94
C PRO A 371 14.13 26.99 -42.79
N LEU A 372 13.82 26.09 -41.85
CA LEU A 372 14.68 25.72 -40.73
C LEU A 372 15.61 24.53 -41.07
N LEU A 373 15.40 23.88 -42.22
CA LEU A 373 16.16 22.72 -42.66
C LEU A 373 17.31 23.10 -43.58
N LYS A 374 18.44 22.40 -43.42
CA LYS A 374 19.60 22.48 -44.31
C LYS A 374 19.19 22.08 -45.73
N ALA A 375 19.60 22.87 -46.71
CA ALA A 375 19.43 22.52 -48.11
C ALA A 375 20.13 21.17 -48.41
N SER A 376 19.38 20.24 -49.00
CA SER A 376 19.93 18.95 -49.43
C SER A 376 20.66 19.12 -50.77
N PRO A 377 21.91 18.63 -50.91
CA PRO A 377 22.73 18.88 -52.10
C PRO A 377 22.26 18.09 -53.34
N ASP A 378 21.53 16.99 -53.15
CA ASP A 378 21.07 16.12 -54.22
C ASP A 378 19.81 15.31 -53.83
N GLU A 379 19.14 14.75 -54.84
CA GLU A 379 17.89 13.99 -54.69
C GLU A 379 18.06 12.75 -53.79
N LYS A 380 19.22 12.10 -53.79
CA LYS A 380 19.45 10.94 -52.89
C LYS A 380 19.53 11.39 -51.44
N SER A 381 20.14 12.54 -51.18
CA SER A 381 20.18 13.13 -49.84
C SER A 381 18.77 13.50 -49.33
N VAL A 382 17.90 14.02 -50.21
CA VAL A 382 16.49 14.25 -49.89
C VAL A 382 15.78 12.94 -49.54
N ALA A 383 15.95 11.90 -50.38
CA ALA A 383 15.31 10.60 -50.15
C ALA A 383 15.81 9.91 -48.86
N LEU A 384 17.09 10.07 -48.50
CA LEU A 384 17.63 9.56 -47.23
C LEU A 384 17.06 10.30 -46.01
N THR A 385 16.91 11.62 -46.13
CA THR A 385 16.32 12.49 -45.09
C THR A 385 14.84 12.15 -44.85
N GLU A 386 14.08 11.96 -45.93
CA GLU A 386 12.69 11.50 -45.87
C GLU A 386 12.59 10.10 -45.24
N ARG A 387 13.46 9.18 -45.65
CA ARG A 387 13.48 7.82 -45.12
C ARG A 387 13.81 7.78 -43.63
N SER A 388 14.76 8.59 -43.15
CA SER A 388 15.11 8.61 -41.73
C SER A 388 13.98 9.20 -40.87
N LEU A 389 13.28 10.23 -41.37
CA LEU A 389 12.10 10.78 -40.68
C LEU A 389 10.94 9.77 -40.66
N THR A 390 10.74 9.06 -41.77
CA THR A 390 9.74 7.98 -41.91
C THR A 390 9.94 6.91 -40.84
N VAL A 391 11.18 6.52 -40.53
CA VAL A 391 11.45 5.56 -39.45
C VAL A 391 11.00 6.09 -38.09
N ALA A 392 11.20 7.37 -37.80
CA ALA A 392 10.74 7.97 -36.54
C ALA A 392 9.21 7.99 -36.45
N TYR A 393 8.52 8.39 -37.53
CA TYR A 393 7.05 8.41 -37.60
C TYR A 393 6.46 7.00 -37.53
N GLN A 394 7.11 6.01 -38.16
CA GLN A 394 6.74 4.60 -38.01
C GLN A 394 6.81 4.14 -36.56
N ARG A 395 7.87 4.54 -35.83
CA ARG A 395 7.99 4.19 -34.41
C ARG A 395 6.90 4.85 -33.56
N ALA A 396 6.57 6.12 -33.82
CA ALA A 396 5.48 6.82 -33.16
C ALA A 396 4.12 6.14 -33.40
N ALA A 397 3.83 5.84 -34.67
CA ALA A 397 2.63 5.11 -35.09
C ALA A 397 2.52 3.72 -34.46
N GLU A 398 3.62 2.96 -34.41
CA GLU A 398 3.64 1.65 -33.76
C GLU A 398 3.49 1.72 -32.24
N LEU A 399 4.04 2.76 -31.62
CA LEU A 399 3.87 3.01 -30.20
C LEU A 399 2.42 3.35 -29.87
N SER A 400 1.77 4.22 -30.65
CA SER A 400 0.36 4.58 -30.39
C SER A 400 -0.60 3.40 -30.56
N VAL A 401 -0.37 2.55 -31.57
CA VAL A 401 -1.13 1.29 -31.76
C VAL A 401 -0.89 0.28 -30.64
N ARG A 402 0.30 0.28 -30.03
CA ARG A 402 0.57 -0.59 -28.86
C ARG A 402 -0.14 -0.07 -27.62
N LEU A 403 -0.05 1.24 -27.36
CA LEU A 403 -0.71 1.88 -26.24
C LEU A 403 -2.23 1.74 -26.29
N SER A 404 -2.82 1.76 -27.50
CA SER A 404 -4.27 1.56 -27.67
C SER A 404 -4.77 0.16 -27.30
N LYS A 405 -3.86 -0.79 -27.03
CA LYS A 405 -4.16 -2.14 -26.57
C LYS A 405 -3.95 -2.32 -25.07
N ASP A 406 -3.34 -1.32 -24.43
CA ASP A 406 -3.12 -1.32 -22.99
C ASP A 406 -4.41 -0.89 -22.27
N ASP A 407 -4.47 -1.19 -20.97
CA ASP A 407 -5.62 -0.84 -20.12
C ASP A 407 -5.63 0.67 -19.79
N HIS A 408 -4.46 1.31 -19.85
CA HIS A 408 -4.25 2.69 -19.46
C HIS A 408 -4.33 3.63 -20.66
N ASN A 409 -4.92 4.80 -20.47
CA ASN A 409 -4.86 5.90 -21.42
C ASN A 409 -3.58 6.72 -21.22
N VAL A 410 -3.01 7.23 -22.30
CA VAL A 410 -1.86 8.13 -22.21
C VAL A 410 -2.32 9.58 -22.29
N VAL A 411 -1.87 10.40 -21.34
CA VAL A 411 -2.14 11.84 -21.29
C VAL A 411 -0.83 12.59 -21.38
N PHE A 412 -0.76 13.56 -22.29
CA PHE A 412 0.38 14.46 -22.46
C PHE A 412 0.06 15.80 -21.82
N ARG A 413 0.97 16.31 -20.99
CA ARG A 413 0.87 17.66 -20.41
C ARG A 413 1.95 18.56 -20.98
N ASN A 414 1.51 19.67 -21.53
CA ASN A 414 2.29 20.74 -22.09
C ASN A 414 2.32 21.96 -21.14
N LEU A 415 2.89 23.08 -21.58
CA LEU A 415 3.06 24.26 -20.72
C LEU A 415 1.74 24.89 -20.28
N HIS A 416 0.64 24.70 -21.01
CA HIS A 416 -0.68 25.15 -20.58
C HIS A 416 -1.13 24.44 -19.30
N GLU A 417 -0.84 23.14 -19.16
CA GLU A 417 -1.20 22.40 -17.95
C GLU A 417 -0.10 22.44 -16.87
N LEU A 418 1.17 22.58 -17.24
CA LEU A 418 2.30 22.56 -16.30
C LEU A 418 2.60 23.92 -15.67
N GLY A 419 2.18 25.01 -16.33
CA GLY A 419 2.48 26.38 -15.93
C GLY A 419 3.78 26.92 -16.56
N GLY A 420 3.98 28.23 -16.42
CA GLY A 420 5.09 28.97 -17.07
C GLY A 420 6.29 29.26 -16.17
N VAL A 421 6.37 28.69 -14.98
CA VAL A 421 7.46 28.93 -14.01
C VAL A 421 8.07 27.59 -13.61
N PHE A 422 9.40 27.52 -13.63
CA PHE A 422 10.13 26.32 -13.25
C PHE A 422 10.20 26.20 -11.73
N ASP A 423 9.88 25.01 -11.23
CA ASP A 423 9.96 24.65 -9.82
C ASP A 423 10.72 23.33 -9.69
N VAL A 424 11.88 23.37 -9.03
CA VAL A 424 12.73 22.20 -8.81
C VAL A 424 12.06 21.11 -7.98
N SER A 425 11.03 21.47 -7.20
CA SER A 425 10.23 20.53 -6.42
C SER A 425 9.08 19.88 -7.21
N ASN A 426 8.79 20.38 -8.41
CA ASN A 426 7.74 19.82 -9.26
C ASN A 426 8.23 18.50 -9.88
N PRO A 427 7.60 17.35 -9.55
CA PRO A 427 8.04 16.06 -10.07
C PRO A 427 7.76 15.88 -11.56
N GLU A 428 6.94 16.73 -12.18
CA GLU A 428 6.48 16.58 -13.56
C GLU A 428 7.46 17.10 -14.61
N MET A 429 8.49 17.86 -14.20
CA MET A 429 9.40 18.52 -15.13
C MET A 429 10.84 18.50 -14.63
N ASP A 430 11.78 18.48 -15.57
CA ASP A 430 13.20 18.72 -15.34
C ASP A 430 13.70 19.80 -16.29
N ALA A 431 14.58 20.68 -15.80
CA ALA A 431 15.29 21.62 -16.66
C ALA A 431 16.24 20.88 -17.59
N ASP A 432 16.47 21.42 -18.79
CA ASP A 432 17.31 20.75 -19.75
C ASP A 432 18.79 20.73 -19.34
N SER A 433 19.42 19.57 -19.47
CA SER A 433 20.84 19.38 -19.10
C SER A 433 21.81 20.23 -19.92
N SER A 434 21.39 20.76 -21.08
CA SER A 434 22.24 21.67 -21.86
C SER A 434 22.38 23.07 -21.24
N GLN A 435 21.47 23.47 -20.35
CA GLN A 435 21.54 24.77 -19.67
C GLN A 435 22.34 24.68 -18.38
N ALA A 436 22.12 23.63 -17.59
CA ALA A 436 22.89 23.43 -16.37
C ALA A 436 22.86 21.99 -15.88
N PHE A 437 23.99 21.56 -15.33
CA PHE A 437 24.07 20.30 -14.58
C PHE A 437 23.36 20.38 -13.21
N ASP A 438 23.18 21.58 -12.66
CA ASP A 438 22.44 21.84 -11.42
C ASP A 438 21.34 22.88 -11.66
N SER A 439 20.08 22.44 -11.62
CA SER A 439 18.90 23.26 -11.91
C SER A 439 18.41 24.11 -10.74
N VAL A 440 19.05 24.05 -9.57
CA VAL A 440 18.59 24.77 -8.36
C VAL A 440 18.56 26.28 -8.57
N HIS A 441 19.51 26.85 -9.32
CA HIS A 441 19.55 28.30 -9.58
C HIS A 441 18.51 28.77 -10.59
N LEU A 442 17.90 27.86 -11.35
CA LEU A 442 16.80 28.15 -12.28
C LEU A 442 15.44 28.17 -11.57
N ASN A 443 15.40 27.77 -10.30
CA ASN A 443 14.15 27.67 -9.54
C ASN A 443 13.45 29.04 -9.43
N GLY A 444 12.17 29.07 -9.77
CA GLY A 444 11.35 30.29 -9.80
C GLY A 444 11.52 31.14 -11.06
N HIS A 445 12.38 30.74 -11.99
CA HIS A 445 12.53 31.43 -13.28
C HIS A 445 11.45 31.00 -14.26
N ARG A 446 11.20 31.84 -15.26
CA ARG A 446 10.21 31.58 -16.30
C ARG A 446 10.66 30.43 -17.20
N ILE A 447 9.75 29.55 -17.56
CA ILE A 447 9.95 28.57 -18.63
C ILE A 447 9.77 29.28 -19.96
N MET A 448 10.78 29.21 -20.82
CA MET A 448 10.77 29.81 -22.16
C MET A 448 10.20 28.86 -23.20
N SER A 449 10.57 27.59 -23.11
CA SER A 449 10.06 26.55 -24.02
C SER A 449 10.18 25.16 -23.39
N MET A 450 9.54 24.17 -24.01
CA MET A 450 9.50 22.79 -23.59
C MET A 450 9.89 21.91 -24.77
N ARG A 451 10.89 21.06 -24.61
CA ARG A 451 11.33 20.14 -25.65
C ARG A 451 10.40 18.93 -25.77
N TYR A 452 10.07 18.33 -24.62
CA TYR A 452 9.19 17.16 -24.53
C TYR A 452 8.13 17.39 -23.45
N PRO A 453 6.88 16.96 -23.66
CA PRO A 453 5.82 17.06 -22.65
C PRO A 453 6.01 16.04 -21.52
N ALA A 454 5.32 16.26 -20.41
CA ALA A 454 5.15 15.24 -19.39
C ALA A 454 4.15 14.19 -19.90
N VAL A 455 4.44 12.91 -19.66
CA VAL A 455 3.63 11.77 -20.11
C VAL A 455 3.10 11.02 -18.92
N TYR A 456 1.79 10.87 -18.86
CA TYR A 456 1.06 10.16 -17.83
C TYR A 456 0.37 8.93 -18.38
N PHE A 457 0.37 7.86 -17.58
CA PHE A 457 -0.62 6.80 -17.70
C PHE A 457 -1.76 7.10 -16.74
N CYS A 458 -2.98 7.09 -17.28
CA CYS A 458 -4.19 7.48 -16.58
C CYS A 458 -5.30 6.44 -16.81
N GLY A 459 -6.09 6.21 -15.77
CA GLY A 459 -7.21 5.27 -15.80
C GLY A 459 -6.75 3.83 -15.93
N GLY A 460 -7.70 2.97 -16.26
CA GLY A 460 -7.55 1.53 -16.26
C GLY A 460 -8.85 0.91 -15.81
N PHE A 461 -9.20 -0.23 -16.38
CA PHE A 461 -10.44 -0.93 -16.06
C PHE A 461 -10.54 -1.27 -14.57
N ILE A 462 -9.43 -1.66 -13.96
CA ILE A 462 -9.36 -2.03 -12.53
C ILE A 462 -9.16 -0.80 -11.65
N SER A 463 -8.57 0.27 -12.18
CA SER A 463 -8.24 1.47 -11.40
C SER A 463 -8.50 2.73 -12.22
N PRO A 464 -9.77 3.18 -12.33
CA PRO A 464 -10.13 4.37 -13.10
C PRO A 464 -9.44 5.66 -12.62
N ASP A 465 -9.09 5.73 -11.34
CA ASP A 465 -8.37 6.85 -10.74
C ASP A 465 -6.83 6.70 -10.83
N TYR A 466 -6.33 5.64 -11.47
CA TYR A 466 -4.91 5.42 -11.62
C TYR A 466 -4.27 6.59 -12.37
N ARG A 467 -3.18 7.11 -11.84
CA ARG A 467 -2.39 8.15 -12.49
C ARG A 467 -0.93 8.01 -12.12
N GLN A 468 -0.10 7.82 -13.13
CA GLN A 468 1.34 7.65 -12.97
C GLN A 468 2.10 8.47 -13.99
N LEU A 469 3.05 9.27 -13.51
CA LEU A 469 4.02 9.94 -14.36
C LEU A 469 5.03 8.91 -14.88
N ILE A 470 5.21 8.88 -16.20
CA ILE A 470 6.11 7.95 -16.89
C ILE A 470 7.30 8.69 -17.48
N VAL A 471 7.08 9.89 -18.03
CA VAL A 471 8.14 10.74 -18.57
C VAL A 471 7.93 12.15 -18.06
N LYS A 472 8.98 12.77 -17.52
CA LYS A 472 8.96 14.19 -17.14
C LYS A 472 9.04 15.09 -18.36
N ALA A 473 8.39 16.25 -18.28
CA ALA A 473 8.62 17.31 -19.23
C ALA A 473 10.07 17.78 -19.17
N ASN A 474 10.65 18.08 -20.32
CA ASN A 474 12.00 18.64 -20.42
C ASN A 474 11.88 20.08 -20.87
N VAL A 475 12.29 21.03 -20.03
CA VAL A 475 12.01 22.46 -20.22
C VAL A 475 13.29 23.30 -20.31
N PHE A 476 13.23 24.34 -21.13
CA PHE A 476 14.25 25.39 -21.19
C PHE A 476 13.80 26.59 -20.37
N VAL A 477 14.62 26.94 -19.38
CA VAL A 477 14.31 27.96 -18.38
C VAL A 477 15.16 29.20 -18.63
N GLU A 478 14.60 30.38 -18.40
CA GLU A 478 15.33 31.64 -18.48
C GLU A 478 16.53 31.63 -17.53
N ASP A 479 17.72 31.87 -18.08
CA ASP A 479 18.95 31.96 -17.30
C ASP A 479 19.54 33.37 -17.45
N LYS A 480 19.32 34.20 -16.43
CA LYS A 480 19.66 35.64 -16.42
C LYS A 480 21.02 35.94 -15.81
N THR A 481 21.99 35.02 -15.78
CA THR A 481 23.31 35.28 -15.17
C THR A 481 24.18 36.35 -15.85
N THR A 482 23.65 37.17 -16.75
CA THR A 482 24.31 38.39 -17.23
C THR A 482 24.34 39.49 -16.16
N VAL A 483 25.17 39.30 -15.12
CA VAL A 483 25.85 40.42 -14.47
C VAL A 483 26.82 41.00 -15.51
N LYS A 484 26.33 41.90 -16.36
CA LYS A 484 27.20 42.84 -17.08
C LYS A 484 27.84 43.74 -16.03
N MET A 485 29.02 43.35 -15.54
CA MET A 485 29.95 44.27 -14.90
C MET A 485 30.43 45.26 -15.96
N THR A 486 29.62 46.26 -16.29
CA THR A 486 30.11 47.50 -16.86
C THR A 486 30.87 48.21 -15.76
N GLY A 487 32.18 47.96 -15.67
CA GLY A 487 33.08 48.77 -14.87
C GLY A 487 33.00 50.23 -15.34
N PRO A 488 33.06 51.21 -14.43
CA PRO A 488 33.04 52.61 -14.82
C PRO A 488 34.39 52.94 -15.47
N THR A 489 34.38 53.22 -16.77
CA THR A 489 35.48 53.92 -17.43
C THR A 489 35.46 55.36 -16.92
N THR A 490 36.32 55.66 -15.94
CA THR A 490 36.66 57.03 -15.57
C THR A 490 37.46 57.70 -16.68
N GLU A 491 37.10 58.96 -16.91
CA GLU A 491 37.65 59.94 -17.86
C GLU A 491 39.18 60.09 -17.86
#